data_AF-A0A0H1QXI0-F1
#
_entry.id   AF-A0A0H1QXI0-F1
#
_cell.length_a   1.000
_cell.length_b   1.000
_cell.length_c   1.000
_cell.angle_alpha   90.00
_cell.angle_beta   90.00
_cell.angle_gamma   90.00
#
_symmetry.space_group_name_H-M   'P 1'
#
loop_
_entity.id
_entity.type
_entity.pdbx_description
1 polymer ?
#
loop_
_entity_poly.entity_id
_entity_poly.type
_entity_poly.pdbx_seq_one_letter_code
_entity_poly.pdbx_strand_id
1 'polypeptide(L)'
;MSYNIDAEKVRLDDLQKRIEETDLVPSRSSLLEEIDGTFSKLKAHGFATLADLRKALKNPKKIPALSKETGVDTAYLTLLRREIESYFPKAHPVGAFDWFRKTDLDNLESRGLKNTALLYETLASPEKREETAIVLGVDAEFIDSIYALADLTRIQWVSPTAARMLVSAGYTDAKAVSAADPEELCSDLDRVNKEHNYFKGTIGLRDIRRLVKAASYVS
;
A
#
# COMPACT_ATOMS: atom_id res chain seq x y z
N MET A 1 2.00 7.69 -13.32
CA MET A 1 2.18 6.40 -12.60
C MET A 1 0.87 6.07 -11.92
N SER A 2 0.48 4.79 -11.80
CA SER A 2 -0.77 4.40 -11.11
C SER A 2 -0.56 4.43 -9.60
N TYR A 3 -1.55 4.92 -8.85
CA TYR A 3 -1.50 4.92 -7.38
C TYR A 3 -1.40 3.51 -6.80
N ASN A 4 -2.06 2.52 -7.40
CA ASN A 4 -2.00 1.12 -6.95
C ASN A 4 -1.25 0.24 -7.95
N ILE A 5 -0.90 -0.96 -7.50
CA ILE A 5 -0.41 -2.04 -8.36
C ILE A 5 -1.35 -2.29 -9.54
N ASP A 6 -0.78 -2.63 -10.69
CA ASP A 6 -1.52 -2.94 -11.91
C ASP A 6 -2.00 -4.40 -11.86
N ALA A 7 -3.24 -4.60 -11.38
CA ALA A 7 -3.80 -5.93 -11.13
C ALA A 7 -3.93 -6.81 -12.39
N GLU A 8 -4.03 -6.18 -13.57
CA GLU A 8 -4.14 -6.87 -14.86
C GLU A 8 -2.80 -7.49 -15.27
N LYS A 9 -1.68 -6.95 -14.78
CA LYS A 9 -0.32 -7.42 -15.09
C LYS A 9 0.21 -8.47 -14.12
N VAL A 10 -0.41 -8.61 -12.95
CA VAL A 10 -0.01 -9.61 -11.95
C VAL A 10 -0.68 -10.94 -12.29
N ARG A 11 0.09 -11.93 -12.75
CA ARG A 11 -0.45 -13.27 -13.02
C ARG A 11 -0.77 -13.99 -11.71
N LEU A 12 -1.60 -15.02 -11.77
CA LEU A 12 -1.91 -15.83 -10.60
C LEU A 12 -0.67 -16.55 -10.03
N ASP A 13 0.30 -16.90 -10.88
CA ASP A 13 1.59 -17.45 -10.47
C ASP A 13 2.41 -16.41 -9.66
N ASP A 14 2.42 -15.15 -10.11
CA ASP A 14 3.11 -14.05 -9.39
C ASP A 14 2.42 -13.75 -8.05
N LEU A 15 1.08 -13.80 -8.03
CA LEU A 15 0.30 -13.66 -6.81
C LEU A 15 0.58 -14.79 -5.82
N GLN A 16 0.61 -16.04 -6.29
CA GLN A 16 0.93 -17.20 -5.48
C GLN A 16 2.31 -17.02 -4.83
N LYS A 17 3.33 -16.76 -5.65
CA LYS A 17 4.70 -16.51 -5.21
C LYS A 17 4.79 -15.36 -4.21
N ARG A 18 4.06 -14.26 -4.44
CA ARG A 18 3.96 -13.14 -3.49
C ARG A 18 3.47 -13.62 -2.13
N ILE A 19 2.41 -14.42 -2.07
CA ILE A 19 1.85 -14.92 -0.81
C ILE A 19 2.83 -15.86 -0.10
N GLU A 20 3.49 -16.75 -0.85
CA GLU A 20 4.48 -17.71 -0.33
C GLU A 20 5.73 -17.03 0.25
N GLU A 21 6.24 -16.01 -0.44
CA GLU A 21 7.44 -15.27 -0.01
C GLU A 21 7.15 -14.21 1.05
N THR A 22 5.89 -13.83 1.24
CA THR A 22 5.51 -12.84 2.23
C THR A 22 5.35 -13.51 3.58
N ASP A 23 6.03 -13.00 4.59
CA ASP A 23 5.70 -13.34 5.97
C ASP A 23 4.31 -12.77 6.31
N LEU A 24 3.26 -13.57 6.12
CA LEU A 24 1.88 -13.14 6.29
C LEU A 24 1.57 -12.78 7.74
N VAL A 25 0.67 -11.81 7.95
CA VAL A 25 0.11 -11.55 9.28
C VAL A 25 -0.53 -12.83 9.85
N PRO A 26 -0.48 -13.07 11.18
CA PRO A 26 -0.88 -14.36 11.77
C PRO A 26 -2.27 -14.84 11.37
N SER A 27 -3.23 -13.91 11.22
CA SER A 27 -4.61 -14.22 10.81
C SER A 27 -4.77 -14.68 9.35
N ARG A 28 -3.68 -14.67 8.57
CA ARG A 28 -3.64 -15.05 7.16
C ARG A 28 -2.64 -16.16 6.87
N SER A 29 -1.87 -16.61 7.87
CA SER A 29 -0.83 -17.64 7.67
C SER A 29 -1.38 -18.96 7.13
N SER A 30 -2.63 -19.29 7.42
CA SER A 30 -3.30 -20.49 6.85
C SER A 30 -3.51 -20.42 5.33
N LEU A 31 -3.30 -19.28 4.68
CA LEU A 31 -3.27 -19.22 3.21
C LEU A 31 -2.13 -20.03 2.61
N LEU A 32 -1.06 -20.29 3.37
CA LEU A 32 0.05 -21.13 2.95
C LEU A 32 -0.30 -22.62 3.00
N GLU A 33 -1.33 -23.00 3.76
CA GLU A 33 -1.82 -24.37 3.78
C GLU A 33 -2.52 -24.65 2.44
N GLU A 34 -2.03 -25.64 1.70
CA GLU A 34 -2.59 -26.07 0.40
C GLU A 34 -2.61 -24.97 -0.68
N ILE A 35 -1.68 -24.02 -0.63
CA ILE A 35 -1.63 -22.91 -1.58
C ILE A 35 -1.52 -23.38 -3.04
N ASP A 36 -0.66 -24.38 -3.32
CA ASP A 36 -0.50 -24.97 -4.65
C ASP A 36 -1.81 -25.57 -5.19
N GLY A 37 -2.47 -26.38 -4.36
CA GLY A 37 -3.73 -27.03 -4.72
C GLY A 37 -4.84 -26.01 -4.95
N THR A 38 -4.89 -24.97 -4.11
CA THR A 38 -5.87 -23.89 -4.23
C THR A 38 -5.66 -23.07 -5.50
N PHE A 39 -4.44 -22.60 -5.76
CA PHE A 39 -4.12 -21.82 -6.94
C PHE A 39 -4.29 -22.64 -8.23
N SER A 40 -4.01 -23.95 -8.19
CA SER A 40 -4.30 -24.86 -9.32
C SER A 40 -5.79 -24.94 -9.62
N LYS A 41 -6.64 -25.10 -8.60
CA LYS A 41 -8.11 -25.09 -8.76
C LYS A 41 -8.62 -23.78 -9.34
N LEU A 42 -8.08 -22.64 -8.88
CA LEU A 42 -8.45 -21.32 -9.40
C LEU A 42 -8.03 -21.18 -10.88
N LYS A 43 -6.80 -21.54 -11.24
CA LYS A 43 -6.33 -21.50 -12.65
C LYS A 43 -7.19 -22.38 -13.56
N ALA A 44 -7.57 -23.58 -13.10
CA ALA A 44 -8.44 -24.48 -13.84
C ALA A 44 -9.85 -23.91 -14.11
N HIS A 45 -10.29 -22.95 -13.28
CA HIS A 45 -11.55 -22.22 -13.46
C HIS A 45 -11.39 -20.88 -14.23
N GLY A 46 -10.24 -20.69 -14.90
CA GLY A 46 -10.02 -19.57 -15.80
C GLY A 46 -9.53 -18.27 -15.13
N PHE A 47 -9.16 -18.31 -13.84
CA PHE A 47 -8.50 -17.16 -13.20
C PHE A 47 -7.05 -17.06 -13.68
N ALA A 48 -6.72 -16.00 -14.43
CA ALA A 48 -5.37 -15.80 -14.97
C ALA A 48 -4.60 -14.71 -14.22
N THR A 49 -5.29 -13.67 -13.75
CA THR A 49 -4.68 -12.47 -13.15
C THR A 49 -5.23 -12.16 -11.76
N LEU A 50 -4.53 -11.29 -11.03
CA LEU A 50 -5.02 -10.70 -9.80
C LEU A 50 -6.33 -9.93 -10.02
N ALA A 51 -6.50 -9.26 -11.16
CA ALA A 51 -7.73 -8.56 -11.50
C ALA A 51 -8.95 -9.51 -11.59
N ASP A 52 -8.79 -10.66 -12.26
CA ASP A 52 -9.84 -11.68 -12.37
C ASP A 52 -10.28 -12.18 -11.00
N LEU A 53 -9.31 -12.61 -10.20
CA LEU A 53 -9.56 -13.17 -8.87
C LEU A 53 -10.18 -12.11 -7.94
N ARG A 54 -9.64 -10.90 -7.95
CA ARG A 54 -10.16 -9.80 -7.15
C ARG A 54 -11.60 -9.47 -7.52
N LYS A 55 -11.92 -9.42 -8.82
CA LYS A 55 -13.28 -9.17 -9.32
C LYS A 55 -14.26 -10.24 -8.82
N ALA A 56 -13.87 -11.51 -8.84
CA ALA A 56 -14.71 -12.61 -8.36
C ALA A 56 -14.91 -12.57 -6.84
N LEU A 57 -13.86 -12.26 -6.07
CA LEU A 57 -13.90 -12.23 -4.61
C LEU A 57 -14.44 -10.91 -4.02
N LYS A 58 -14.58 -9.85 -4.83
CA LYS A 58 -14.95 -8.50 -4.34
C LYS A 58 -16.20 -8.48 -3.46
N ASN A 59 -17.24 -9.24 -3.84
CA ASN A 59 -18.49 -9.33 -3.10
C ASN A 59 -18.52 -10.58 -2.19
N PRO A 60 -18.48 -10.41 -0.84
CA PRO A 60 -18.51 -11.53 0.09
C PRO A 60 -19.70 -12.48 -0.09
N LYS A 61 -20.85 -11.96 -0.55
CA LYS A 61 -22.06 -12.76 -0.77
C LYS A 61 -21.90 -13.78 -1.91
N LYS A 62 -20.93 -13.59 -2.81
CA LYS A 62 -20.65 -14.50 -3.93
C LYS A 62 -19.63 -15.59 -3.59
N ILE A 63 -18.93 -15.47 -2.47
CA ILE A 63 -17.87 -16.42 -2.09
C ILE A 63 -18.39 -17.86 -1.93
N PRO A 64 -19.56 -18.12 -1.30
CA PRO A 64 -20.05 -19.50 -1.17
C PRO A 64 -20.34 -20.17 -2.52
N ALA A 65 -20.83 -19.40 -3.51
CA ALA A 65 -21.07 -19.91 -4.85
C ALA A 65 -19.75 -20.25 -5.55
N LEU A 66 -18.76 -19.35 -5.48
CA LEU A 66 -17.44 -19.57 -6.05
C LEU A 66 -16.71 -20.75 -5.38
N SER A 67 -16.88 -20.92 -4.06
CA SER A 67 -16.35 -22.07 -3.31
C SER A 67 -16.90 -23.38 -3.86
N LYS A 68 -18.21 -23.46 -4.11
CA LYS A 68 -18.85 -24.63 -4.71
C LYS A 68 -18.38 -24.90 -6.14
N GLU A 69 -18.22 -23.85 -6.95
CA GLU A 69 -17.75 -23.98 -8.34
C GLU A 69 -16.31 -24.47 -8.40
N THR A 70 -15.41 -23.84 -7.63
CA THR A 70 -13.97 -24.10 -7.70
C THR A 70 -13.51 -25.28 -6.84
N GLY A 71 -14.32 -25.72 -5.89
CA GLY A 71 -13.93 -26.71 -4.88
C GLY A 71 -12.88 -26.18 -3.89
N VAL A 72 -12.75 -24.86 -3.75
CA VAL A 72 -11.90 -24.20 -2.75
C VAL A 72 -12.75 -23.84 -1.55
N ASP A 73 -12.20 -24.02 -0.34
CA ASP A 73 -12.92 -23.74 0.90
C ASP A 73 -13.38 -22.26 1.02
N THR A 74 -14.57 -22.05 1.59
CA THR A 74 -15.16 -20.71 1.73
C THR A 74 -14.37 -19.83 2.69
N ALA A 75 -13.82 -20.38 3.77
CA ALA A 75 -12.98 -19.63 4.71
C ALA A 75 -11.65 -19.26 4.06
N TYR A 76 -11.04 -20.17 3.29
CA TYR A 76 -9.84 -19.87 2.50
C TYR A 76 -10.09 -18.70 1.53
N LEU A 77 -11.13 -18.77 0.70
CA LEU A 77 -11.46 -17.68 -0.24
C LEU A 77 -11.75 -16.35 0.47
N THR A 78 -12.31 -16.41 1.68
CA THR A 78 -12.54 -15.21 2.51
C THR A 78 -11.23 -14.61 3.02
N LEU A 79 -10.27 -15.42 3.44
CA LEU A 79 -8.94 -14.97 3.84
C LEU A 79 -8.16 -14.45 2.63
N LEU A 80 -8.22 -15.14 1.50
CA LEU A 80 -7.56 -14.74 0.25
C LEU A 80 -8.08 -13.38 -0.20
N ARG A 81 -9.40 -13.15 -0.13
CA ARG A 81 -10.00 -11.83 -0.37
C ARG A 81 -9.40 -10.76 0.53
N ARG A 82 -9.26 -11.02 1.83
CA ARG A 82 -8.69 -10.05 2.79
C ARG A 82 -7.23 -9.73 2.48
N GLU A 83 -6.47 -10.74 2.06
CA GLU A 83 -5.09 -10.59 1.63
C GLU A 83 -5.01 -9.72 0.37
N ILE A 84 -5.67 -10.12 -0.73
CA ILE A 84 -5.57 -9.40 -2.01
C ILE A 84 -6.14 -7.98 -1.95
N GLU A 85 -7.22 -7.74 -1.21
CA GLU A 85 -7.78 -6.39 -1.07
C GLU A 85 -6.84 -5.46 -0.29
N SER A 86 -5.97 -6.01 0.57
CA SER A 86 -4.99 -5.18 1.27
C SER A 86 -3.85 -4.68 0.38
N TYR A 87 -3.67 -5.24 -0.83
CA TYR A 87 -2.71 -4.75 -1.81
C TYR A 87 -3.15 -3.46 -2.52
N PHE A 88 -4.36 -2.99 -2.24
CA PHE A 88 -4.92 -1.76 -2.80
C PHE A 88 -5.27 -0.78 -1.67
N PRO A 89 -4.27 -0.14 -1.04
CA PRO A 89 -4.53 0.87 -0.02
C PRO A 89 -5.49 1.94 -0.51
N LYS A 90 -6.38 2.38 0.38
CA LYS A 90 -7.32 3.44 0.06
C LYS A 90 -6.55 4.76 -0.01
N ALA A 91 -6.93 5.61 -0.97
CA ALA A 91 -6.46 6.98 -0.97
C ALA A 91 -6.93 7.69 0.31
N HIS A 92 -6.03 8.45 0.92
CA HIS A 92 -6.33 9.24 2.11
C HIS A 92 -6.69 10.66 1.69
N PRO A 93 -7.69 11.31 2.32
CA PRO A 93 -7.97 12.72 2.06
C PRO A 93 -6.76 13.57 2.46
N VAL A 94 -6.53 14.69 1.79
CA VAL A 94 -5.39 15.57 2.13
C VAL A 94 -5.48 16.14 3.54
N GLY A 95 -6.70 16.34 4.06
CA GLY A 95 -6.93 16.68 5.47
C GLY A 95 -6.46 15.63 6.48
N ALA A 96 -6.07 14.42 6.07
CA ALA A 96 -5.45 13.44 6.95
C ALA A 96 -3.99 13.80 7.33
N PHE A 97 -3.40 14.79 6.65
CA PHE A 97 -2.08 15.35 6.96
C PHE A 97 -2.21 16.63 7.79
N ASP A 98 -2.95 16.54 8.89
CA ASP A 98 -3.40 17.65 9.75
C ASP A 98 -2.30 18.45 10.46
N TRP A 99 -1.05 18.00 10.33
CA TRP A 99 0.14 18.71 10.81
C TRP A 99 0.68 19.76 9.84
N PHE A 100 0.19 19.82 8.60
CA PHE A 100 0.47 20.94 7.70
C PHE A 100 -0.46 22.12 7.98
N ARG A 101 -0.08 23.30 7.48
CA ARG A 101 -0.94 24.47 7.56
C ARG A 101 -2.23 24.21 6.79
N LYS A 102 -3.35 24.44 7.46
CA LYS A 102 -4.68 24.24 6.86
C LYS A 102 -4.86 24.99 5.54
N THR A 103 -4.33 26.20 5.43
CA THR A 103 -4.38 27.01 4.21
C THR A 103 -3.73 26.34 3.01
N ASP A 104 -2.62 25.63 3.23
CA ASP A 104 -1.90 24.93 2.16
C ASP A 104 -2.69 23.70 1.68
N LEU A 105 -3.34 22.99 2.62
CA LEU A 105 -4.23 21.86 2.32
C LEU A 105 -5.50 22.33 1.59
N ASP A 106 -6.11 23.43 2.03
CA ASP A 106 -7.29 24.02 1.39
C ASP A 106 -6.96 24.46 -0.06
N ASN A 107 -5.76 25.00 -0.30
CA ASN A 107 -5.28 25.35 -1.63
C ASN A 107 -5.20 24.12 -2.57
N LEU A 108 -4.69 22.98 -2.09
CA LEU A 108 -4.70 21.72 -2.85
C LEU A 108 -6.11 21.25 -3.18
N GLU A 109 -7.01 21.24 -2.19
CA GLU A 109 -8.39 20.81 -2.39
C GLU A 109 -9.14 21.68 -3.41
N SER A 110 -8.87 23.00 -3.41
CA SER A 110 -9.46 23.96 -4.35
C SER A 110 -9.08 23.67 -5.81
N ARG A 111 -7.94 23.00 -6.05
CA ARG A 111 -7.51 22.51 -7.37
C ARG A 111 -7.92 21.07 -7.67
N GLY A 112 -8.74 20.47 -6.80
CA GLY A 112 -9.19 19.09 -6.96
C GLY A 112 -8.18 18.05 -6.49
N LEU A 113 -7.05 18.44 -5.90
CA LEU A 113 -6.06 17.53 -5.31
C LEU A 113 -6.51 17.08 -3.92
N LYS A 114 -7.60 16.31 -3.88
CA LYS A 114 -8.35 16.02 -2.64
C LYS A 114 -7.86 14.80 -1.86
N ASN A 115 -7.03 13.95 -2.47
CA ASN A 115 -6.54 12.74 -1.83
C ASN A 115 -5.18 12.30 -2.38
N THR A 116 -4.55 11.34 -1.70
CA THR A 116 -3.21 10.84 -2.03
C THR A 116 -3.10 10.23 -3.43
N ALA A 117 -4.17 9.65 -3.99
CA ALA A 117 -4.14 9.15 -5.38
C ALA A 117 -4.03 10.28 -6.39
N LEU A 118 -4.86 11.32 -6.23
CA LEU A 118 -4.82 12.50 -7.09
C LEU A 118 -3.50 13.27 -6.95
N LEU A 119 -2.97 13.37 -5.73
CA LEU A 119 -1.65 13.95 -5.47
C LEU A 119 -0.55 13.17 -6.20
N TYR A 120 -0.46 11.86 -5.98
CA TYR A 120 0.59 11.02 -6.56
C TYR A 120 0.57 11.05 -8.10
N GLU A 121 -0.61 10.94 -8.70
CA GLU A 121 -0.75 10.93 -10.16
C GLU A 121 -0.43 12.30 -10.78
N THR A 122 -0.84 13.39 -10.11
CA THR A 122 -0.63 14.76 -10.61
C THR A 122 0.80 15.23 -10.38
N LEU A 123 1.40 14.92 -9.24
CA LEU A 123 2.71 15.43 -8.82
C LEU A 123 3.88 14.49 -9.17
N ALA A 124 3.65 13.50 -10.05
CA ALA A 124 4.59 12.43 -10.36
C ALA A 124 5.96 12.86 -10.94
N SER A 125 6.14 14.12 -11.37
CA SER A 125 7.42 14.62 -11.89
C SER A 125 7.84 15.91 -11.18
N PRO A 126 9.16 16.19 -11.10
CA PRO A 126 9.66 17.45 -10.54
C PRO A 126 9.03 18.69 -11.17
N GLU A 127 8.86 18.70 -12.49
CA GLU A 127 8.31 19.85 -13.23
C GLU A 127 6.85 20.11 -12.85
N LYS A 128 6.05 19.05 -12.69
CA LYS A 128 4.65 19.20 -12.24
C LYS A 128 4.55 19.68 -10.80
N ARG A 129 5.51 19.31 -9.94
CA ARG A 129 5.60 19.78 -8.56
C ARG A 129 5.94 21.26 -8.50
N GLU A 130 6.94 21.68 -9.26
CA GLU A 130 7.32 23.10 -9.40
C GLU A 130 6.15 23.94 -9.95
N GLU A 131 5.52 23.48 -11.04
CA GLU A 131 4.36 24.15 -11.63
C GLU A 131 3.23 24.28 -10.60
N THR A 132 2.93 23.19 -9.86
CA THR A 132 1.87 23.19 -8.86
C THR A 132 2.19 24.15 -7.71
N ALA A 133 3.44 24.21 -7.24
CA ALA A 133 3.86 25.12 -6.19
C ALA A 133 3.63 26.59 -6.60
N ILE A 134 4.07 26.96 -7.81
CA ILE A 134 3.88 28.31 -8.38
C ILE A 134 2.40 28.64 -8.52
N VAL A 135 1.63 27.73 -9.10
CA VAL A 135 0.22 27.92 -9.43
C VAL A 135 -0.67 28.02 -8.17
N LEU A 136 -0.28 27.37 -7.08
CA LEU A 136 -0.96 27.43 -5.79
C LEU A 136 -0.42 28.55 -4.88
N GLY A 137 0.75 29.12 -5.20
CA GLY A 137 1.43 30.08 -4.33
C GLY A 137 1.84 29.46 -2.99
N VAL A 138 2.21 28.18 -2.99
CA VAL A 138 2.69 27.46 -1.80
C VAL A 138 4.18 27.14 -1.93
N ASP A 139 4.79 26.77 -0.81
CA ASP A 139 6.20 26.40 -0.79
C ASP A 139 6.46 25.12 -1.61
N ALA A 140 7.56 25.10 -2.36
CA ALA A 140 8.00 23.92 -3.11
C ALA A 140 8.29 22.75 -2.15
N GLU A 141 8.89 23.03 -0.99
CA GLU A 141 9.18 22.00 0.02
C GLU A 141 7.90 21.33 0.55
N PHE A 142 6.80 22.09 0.64
CA PHE A 142 5.49 21.53 1.00
C PHE A 142 4.95 20.59 -0.08
N ILE A 143 5.07 20.96 -1.37
CA ILE A 143 4.64 20.11 -2.48
C ILE A 143 5.47 18.82 -2.54
N ASP A 144 6.78 18.91 -2.34
CA ASP A 144 7.64 17.71 -2.27
C ASP A 144 7.28 16.83 -1.09
N SER A 145 7.07 17.42 0.09
CA SER A 145 6.67 16.70 1.30
C SER A 145 5.34 15.99 1.13
N ILE A 146 4.33 16.64 0.54
CA ILE A 146 3.02 16.02 0.37
C ILE A 146 3.03 14.94 -0.73
N TYR A 147 3.86 15.09 -1.75
CA TYR A 147 4.08 14.04 -2.74
C TYR A 147 4.75 12.82 -2.11
N ALA A 148 5.80 13.00 -1.30
CA ALA A 148 6.46 11.92 -0.57
C ALA A 148 5.47 11.12 0.31
N LEU A 149 4.61 11.82 1.06
CA LEU A 149 3.57 11.20 1.87
C LEU A 149 2.54 10.45 1.01
N ALA A 150 2.12 11.05 -0.11
CA ALA A 150 1.19 10.41 -1.04
C ALA A 150 1.78 9.12 -1.62
N ASP A 151 3.08 9.11 -1.97
CA ASP A 151 3.76 7.92 -2.46
C ASP A 151 3.85 6.82 -1.37
N LEU A 152 4.31 7.15 -0.18
CA LEU A 152 4.48 6.19 0.91
C LEU A 152 3.15 5.55 1.35
N THR A 153 2.04 6.29 1.31
CA THR A 153 0.70 5.73 1.65
C THR A 153 0.16 4.72 0.62
N ARG A 154 0.87 4.49 -0.49
CA ARG A 154 0.58 3.41 -1.45
C ARG A 154 1.10 2.06 -0.97
N ILE A 155 2.03 2.06 -0.01
CA ILE A 155 2.58 0.84 0.55
C ILE A 155 1.52 0.18 1.44
N GLN A 156 1.35 -1.13 1.26
CA GLN A 156 0.44 -1.92 2.08
C GLN A 156 0.73 -1.70 3.58
N TRP A 157 -0.33 -1.43 4.35
CA TRP A 157 -0.32 -1.13 5.80
C TRP A 157 0.25 0.23 6.24
N VAL A 158 0.65 1.12 5.32
CA VAL A 158 1.12 2.46 5.67
C VAL A 158 -0.04 3.44 5.81
N SER A 159 -0.23 3.98 7.01
CA SER A 159 -1.16 5.09 7.30
C SER A 159 -0.46 6.45 7.10
N PRO A 160 -1.21 7.58 7.07
CA PRO A 160 -0.60 8.92 7.04
C PRO A 160 0.44 9.14 8.15
N THR A 161 0.15 8.70 9.38
CA THR A 161 1.10 8.80 10.50
C THR A 161 2.36 7.95 10.26
N ALA A 162 2.21 6.73 9.74
CA ALA A 162 3.35 5.88 9.42
C ALA A 162 4.19 6.45 8.25
N ALA A 163 3.54 7.02 7.23
CA ALA A 163 4.22 7.73 6.14
C ALA A 163 5.02 8.93 6.66
N ARG A 164 4.43 9.72 7.57
CA ARG A 164 5.14 10.84 8.22
C ARG A 164 6.36 10.37 8.98
N MET A 165 6.23 9.27 9.72
CA MET A 165 7.32 8.67 10.46
C MET A 165 8.45 8.17 9.54
N LEU A 166 8.11 7.57 8.39
CA LEU A 166 9.08 7.18 7.36
C LEU A 166 9.83 8.38 6.79
N VAL A 167 9.14 9.48 6.46
CA VAL A 167 9.77 10.72 6.00
C VAL A 167 10.73 11.27 7.06
N SER A 168 10.34 11.32 8.33
CA SER A 168 11.22 11.75 9.42
C SER A 168 12.44 10.85 9.62
N ALA A 169 12.35 9.59 9.24
CA ALA A 169 13.47 8.64 9.21
C ALA A 169 14.34 8.76 7.95
N GLY A 170 13.99 9.62 6.99
CA GLY A 170 14.76 9.86 5.76
C GLY A 170 14.28 9.07 4.54
N TYR A 171 13.16 8.34 4.63
CA TYR A 171 12.60 7.54 3.54
C TYR A 171 11.44 8.30 2.90
N THR A 172 11.67 8.85 1.69
CA THR A 172 10.73 9.79 1.04
C THR A 172 9.83 9.17 -0.03
N ASP A 173 10.10 7.93 -0.45
CA ASP A 173 9.33 7.26 -1.49
C ASP A 173 9.31 5.74 -1.28
N ALA A 174 8.43 5.04 -2.01
CA ALA A 174 8.32 3.59 -1.89
C ALA A 174 9.60 2.85 -2.29
N LYS A 175 10.37 3.43 -3.23
CA LYS A 175 11.63 2.86 -3.71
C LYS A 175 12.72 2.89 -2.65
N ALA A 176 12.82 3.98 -1.89
CA ALA A 176 13.73 4.11 -0.77
C ALA A 176 13.39 3.08 0.31
N VAL A 177 12.09 2.88 0.62
CA VAL A 177 11.66 1.87 1.59
C VAL A 177 11.93 0.45 1.10
N SER A 178 11.73 0.16 -0.18
CA SER A 178 11.96 -1.19 -0.73
C SER A 178 13.43 -1.57 -0.88
N ALA A 179 14.31 -0.57 -0.98
CA ALA A 179 15.76 -0.76 -1.04
C ALA A 179 16.43 -0.76 0.35
N ALA A 180 15.69 -0.44 1.41
CA ALA A 180 16.24 -0.32 2.76
C ALA A 180 16.66 -1.68 3.35
N ASP A 181 17.73 -1.67 4.13
CA ASP A 181 18.02 -2.78 5.04
C ASP A 181 16.96 -2.79 6.17
N PRO A 182 16.25 -3.91 6.41
CA PRO A 182 15.17 -3.93 7.38
C PRO A 182 15.61 -3.66 8.82
N GLU A 183 16.83 -4.03 9.19
CA GLU A 183 17.40 -3.82 10.52
C GLU A 183 17.74 -2.34 10.74
N GLU A 184 18.37 -1.69 9.75
CA GLU A 184 18.61 -0.24 9.76
C GLU A 184 17.30 0.54 9.80
N LEU A 185 16.35 0.24 8.90
CA LEU A 185 15.04 0.90 8.88
C LEU A 185 14.29 0.73 10.20
N CYS A 186 14.36 -0.46 10.82
CA CYS A 186 13.74 -0.69 12.13
C CYS A 186 14.36 0.18 13.23
N SER A 187 15.70 0.33 13.21
CA SER A 187 16.40 1.19 14.16
C SER A 187 16.09 2.68 13.95
N ASP A 188 16.06 3.13 12.69
CA ASP A 188 15.72 4.51 12.35
C ASP A 188 14.30 4.86 12.78
N LEU A 189 13.35 3.98 12.51
CA LEU A 189 11.96 4.13 12.92
C LEU A 189 11.82 4.17 14.45
N ASP A 190 12.48 3.27 15.18
CA ASP A 190 12.46 3.31 16.65
C ASP A 190 13.04 4.63 17.20
N ARG A 191 14.14 5.12 16.62
CA ARG A 191 14.75 6.41 16.99
C ARG A 191 13.77 7.56 16.78
N VAL A 192 13.22 7.74 15.59
CA VAL A 192 12.29 8.86 15.31
C VAL A 192 10.96 8.72 16.07
N ASN A 193 10.53 7.49 16.38
CA ASN A 193 9.34 7.30 17.21
C ASN A 193 9.56 7.82 18.63
N LYS A 194 10.75 7.58 19.21
CA LYS A 194 11.10 8.09 20.55
C LYS A 194 11.21 9.61 20.57
N GLU A 195 11.71 10.21 19.48
CA GLU A 195 11.84 11.66 19.34
C GLU A 195 10.47 12.36 19.18
N HIS A 196 9.58 11.79 18.36
CA HIS A 196 8.34 12.46 17.93
C HIS A 196 7.04 11.86 18.48
N ASN A 197 7.10 10.71 19.15
CA ASN A 197 5.97 10.01 19.75
C ASN A 197 4.83 9.71 18.75
N TYR A 198 5.15 9.24 17.53
CA TYR A 198 4.15 8.88 16.53
C TYR A 198 3.22 7.74 17.01
N PHE A 199 3.79 6.74 17.68
CA PHE A 199 3.07 5.60 18.23
C PHE A 199 3.53 5.30 19.67
N LYS A 200 2.61 4.79 20.50
CA LYS A 200 2.92 4.39 21.89
C LYS A 200 3.83 3.16 21.99
N GLY A 201 3.86 2.33 20.94
CA GLY A 201 4.66 1.10 20.89
C GLY A 201 5.73 1.18 19.81
N THR A 202 6.60 0.16 19.79
CA THR A 202 7.60 -0.01 18.74
C THR A 202 7.07 -0.88 17.60
N ILE A 203 7.57 -0.65 16.39
CA ILE A 203 7.29 -1.52 15.24
C ILE A 203 8.38 -2.60 15.25
N GLY A 204 7.98 -3.87 15.30
CA GLY A 204 8.94 -4.98 15.36
C GLY A 204 9.62 -5.21 14.01
N LEU A 205 10.86 -5.71 14.04
CA LEU A 205 11.65 -6.04 12.84
C LEU A 205 10.89 -6.94 11.84
N ARG A 206 10.06 -7.86 12.34
CA ARG A 206 9.21 -8.72 11.52
C ARG A 206 8.24 -7.90 10.66
N ASP A 207 7.60 -6.88 11.22
CA ASP A 207 6.68 -6.01 10.49
C ASP A 207 7.44 -5.08 9.54
N ILE A 208 8.66 -4.65 9.89
CA ILE A 208 9.53 -3.88 8.99
C ILE A 208 9.96 -4.70 7.77
N ARG A 209 10.36 -5.96 7.92
CA ARG A 209 10.67 -6.84 6.78
C ARG A 209 9.48 -6.98 5.84
N ARG A 210 8.27 -7.10 6.40
CA ARG A 210 7.03 -7.13 5.60
C ARG A 210 6.79 -5.80 4.88
N LEU A 211 7.04 -4.67 5.55
CA LEU A 211 6.91 -3.33 4.97
C LEU A 211 7.87 -3.12 3.78
N VAL A 212 9.14 -3.49 3.91
CA VAL A 212 10.15 -3.42 2.84
C VAL A 212 9.70 -4.25 1.63
N LYS A 213 9.28 -5.51 1.86
CA LYS A 213 8.75 -6.36 0.78
C LYS A 213 7.48 -5.77 0.16
N ALA A 214 6.57 -5.23 0.96
CA ALA A 214 5.34 -4.59 0.48
C ALA A 214 5.63 -3.38 -0.41
N ALA A 215 6.63 -2.56 -0.04
CA ALA A 215 7.03 -1.38 -0.79
C ALA A 215 7.55 -1.73 -2.19
N SER A 216 8.22 -2.88 -2.34
CA SER A 216 8.74 -3.34 -3.64
C SER A 216 7.67 -3.54 -4.71
N TYR A 217 6.41 -3.75 -4.33
CA TYR A 217 5.31 -3.93 -5.27
C TYR A 217 4.77 -2.62 -5.84
N VAL A 218 5.12 -1.47 -5.25
CA VAL A 218 4.67 -0.13 -5.67
C VAL A 218 5.82 0.85 -5.97
N SER A 219 7.06 0.33 -5.94
CA SER A 219 8.30 1.04 -6.27
C SER A 219 8.54 1.16 -7.78
#